data_AF-A0ABD0REP1-F1
#
_entry.id   AF-A0ABD0REP1-F1
#
_cell.length_a   1.000
_cell.length_b   1.000
_cell.length_c   1.000
_cell.angle_alpha   90.00
_cell.angle_beta   90.00
_cell.angle_gamma   90.00
#
_symmetry.space_group_name_H-M   'P 1'
#
loop_
_entity.id
_entity.type
_entity.pdbx_description
1 polymer ?
#
loop_
_entity_poly.entity_id
_entity_poly.type
_entity_poly.pdbx_seq_one_letter_code
_entity_poly.pdbx_strand_id
1 'polypeptide(L)' 'VAGMLTYYILSDGKHPFGDGIRREVNISKGNHSLGDIQDIAAKDLVEWMINKDKDERPTIDK' A
#
# COMPACT_ATOMS: atom_id res chain seq x y z
N VAL A 1 -2.89 -7.35 4.15
CA VAL A 1 -1.45 -7.61 4.36
C VAL A 1 -0.69 -7.64 3.04
N ALA A 2 -1.17 -8.36 2.02
CA ALA A 2 -0.48 -8.48 0.72
C ALA A 2 -0.02 -7.14 0.12
N GLY A 3 -0.86 -6.10 0.06
CA GLY A 3 -0.50 -4.83 -0.58
C GLY A 3 0.70 -4.11 0.04
N MET A 4 0.85 -4.16 1.37
CA MET A 4 1.99 -3.56 2.06
C MET A 4 3.29 -4.31 1.77
N LEU A 5 3.23 -5.64 1.72
CA LEU A 5 4.37 -6.48 1.37
C LEU A 5 4.77 -6.29 -0.10
N THR A 6 3.79 -6.20 -1.00
CA THR A 6 4.03 -5.90 -2.43
C THR A 6 4.76 -4.57 -2.57
N TYR A 7 4.31 -3.50 -1.89
CA TYR A 7 5.01 -2.22 -1.91
C TYR A 7 6.45 -2.33 -1.39
N TYR A 8 6.65 -3.03 -0.27
CA TYR A 8 7.96 -3.21 0.34
C TYR A 8 8.97 -3.84 -0.63
N ILE A 9 8.54 -4.87 -1.37
CA ILE A 9 9.38 -5.53 -2.38
C ILE A 9 9.69 -4.58 -3.55
N LEU A 10 8.70 -3.84 -4.04
CA LEU A 10 8.85 -2.97 -5.22
C LEU A 10 9.57 -1.65 -4.94
N SER A 11 9.60 -1.20 -3.69
CA SER A 11 10.18 0.07 -3.26
C SER A 11 11.56 -0.05 -2.61
N ASP A 12 12.17 -1.25 -2.67
CA ASP A 12 13.44 -1.58 -2.02
C ASP A 12 13.41 -1.35 -0.49
N GLY A 13 12.35 -1.87 0.14
CA GLY A 13 12.24 -1.94 1.60
C GLY A 13 11.46 -0.82 2.28
N LYS A 14 10.77 0.04 1.51
CA LYS A 14 9.96 1.14 2.08
C LYS A 14 8.55 0.68 2.42
N HIS A 15 7.86 1.48 3.23
CA HIS A 15 6.49 1.19 3.64
C HIS A 15 5.54 2.26 3.07
N PRO A 16 4.38 1.89 2.50
CA PRO A 16 3.51 2.85 1.80
C PRO A 16 2.92 3.91 2.74
N PHE A 17 2.88 3.64 4.05
CA PHE A 17 2.41 4.59 5.08
C PHE A 17 3.57 5.32 5.80
N GLY A 18 4.77 5.31 5.22
CA GLY A 18 5.98 5.89 5.80
C GLY A 18 6.51 5.11 7.02
N ASP A 19 7.46 5.72 7.73
CA ASP A 19 8.23 5.06 8.79
C ASP A 19 7.95 5.61 10.20
N GLY A 20 8.36 4.81 11.19
CA GLY A 20 8.30 5.16 12.62
C GLY A 20 6.87 5.31 13.16
N ILE A 21 6.73 6.16 14.18
CA ILE A 21 5.53 6.31 15.02
C ILE A 21 4.31 6.81 14.21
N ARG A 22 4.54 7.50 13.08
CA ARG A 22 3.45 8.06 12.26
C ARG A 22 2.79 7.01 11.37
N ARG A 23 3.41 5.84 11.18
CA ARG A 23 2.91 4.78 10.29
C ARG A 23 1.50 4.33 10.68
N GLU A 24 1.25 4.08 11.96
CA GLU A 24 -0.06 3.63 12.45
C GLU A 24 -1.14 4.70 12.27
N VAL A 25 -0.79 5.97 12.55
CA VAL A 25 -1.68 7.12 12.32
C VAL A 25 -2.01 7.26 10.83
N ASN A 26 -1.02 7.06 9.96
CA ASN A 26 -1.19 7.10 8.52
C ASN A 26 -2.10 5.96 8.03
N ILE A 27 -1.94 4.73 8.55
CA ILE A 27 -2.83 3.60 8.26
C ILE A 27 -4.27 3.91 8.67
N SER A 28 -4.47 4.41 9.89
CA SER A 28 -5.80 4.78 10.40
C SER A 28 -6.45 5.89 9.56
N LYS A 29 -5.66 6.87 9.11
CA LYS A 29 -6.15 7.95 8.25
C LYS A 29 -6.36 7.53 6.80
N GLY A 30 -5.63 6.51 6.32
CA GLY A 30 -5.56 6.12 4.90
C GLY A 30 -4.50 6.89 4.12
N ASN A 31 -3.59 7.59 4.81
CA ASN A 31 -2.57 8.43 4.18
C ASN A 31 -1.38 7.58 3.73
N HIS A 32 -1.26 7.36 2.43
CA HIS A 32 -0.17 6.58 1.84
C HIS A 32 0.55 7.38 0.76
N SER A 33 1.78 6.99 0.45
CA SER A 33 2.57 7.52 -0.67
C SER A 33 3.21 6.35 -1.40
N LEU A 34 3.05 6.33 -2.72
CA LEU A 34 3.59 5.28 -3.60
C LEU A 34 4.68 5.80 -4.53
N GLY A 35 5.31 6.93 -4.20
CA GLY A 35 6.26 7.63 -5.08
C GLY A 35 7.52 6.81 -5.42
N ASP A 36 7.83 5.79 -4.63
CA ASP A 36 9.04 4.98 -4.81
C ASP A 36 8.91 3.90 -5.90
N ILE A 37 7.68 3.62 -6.34
CA ILE A 37 7.42 2.76 -7.51
C ILE A 37 7.45 3.65 -8.76
N GLN A 38 7.99 3.17 -9.88
CA GLN A 38 7.92 3.90 -11.16
C GLN A 38 6.82 3.38 -12.06
N ASP A 39 6.58 2.07 -12.03
CA ASP A 39 5.56 1.40 -12.81
C ASP A 39 4.14 1.81 -12.37
N ILE A 40 3.35 2.31 -13.33
CA ILE A 40 2.00 2.84 -13.07
C ILE A 40 1.05 1.70 -12.72
N ALA A 41 1.10 0.57 -13.42
CA ALA A 41 0.21 -0.56 -13.16
C ALA A 41 0.47 -1.16 -11.77
N ALA A 42 1.74 -1.21 -11.35
CA ALA A 42 2.10 -1.67 -10.02
C ALA A 42 1.63 -0.70 -8.93
N LYS A 43 1.67 0.62 -9.17
CA LYS A 43 1.07 1.60 -8.23
C LYS A 43 -0.42 1.41 -8.10
N ASP A 44 -1.13 1.35 -9.22
CA ASP A 44 -2.59 1.21 -9.24
C ASP A 44 -3.01 -0.07 -8.49
N LEU A 45 -2.30 -1.18 -8.72
CA LEU A 45 -2.52 -2.43 -8.01
C LEU A 45 -2.27 -2.29 -6.50
N VAL A 46 -1.14 -1.71 -6.09
CA VAL A 46 -0.83 -1.55 -4.67
C VAL A 46 -1.84 -0.63 -3.98
N GLU A 47 -2.20 0.49 -4.61
CA GLU A 47 -3.21 1.44 -4.13
C GLU A 47 -4.55 0.73 -3.89
N TRP A 48 -5.00 -0.08 -4.85
CA TRP A 48 -6.21 -0.88 -4.73
C TRP A 48 -6.13 -1.89 -3.57
N MET A 49 -4.99 -2.56 -3.39
CA MET A 49 -4.76 -3.54 -2.31
C MET A 49 -4.69 -2.94 -0.91
N ILE A 50 -4.28 -1.67 -0.77
CA ILE A 50 -4.14 -0.99 0.54
C ILE A 50 -5.29 -0.01 0.84
N ASN A 51 -6.36 -0.05 0.03
CA ASN A 51 -7.51 0.83 0.20
C ASN A 51 -8.00 0.82 1.66
N LYS A 52 -8.33 2.01 2.18
CA LYS A 52 -8.84 2.19 3.53
C LYS A 52 -10.15 1.45 3.73
N ASP A 53 -11.04 1.54 2.74
CA ASP A 53 -12.23 0.72 2.70
C ASP A 53 -11.85 -0.73 2.39
N LYS A 54 -12.36 -1.65 3.21
CA LYS A 54 -12.06 -3.08 3.07
C LYS A 54 -12.78 -3.68 1.87
N ASP A 55 -13.97 -3.17 1.54
CA ASP A 55 -14.86 -3.77 0.54
C ASP A 55 -14.42 -3.37 -0.87
N GLU A 56 -13.69 -2.26 -0.97
CA GLU A 56 -13.01 -1.80 -2.19
C GLU A 56 -11.72 -2.57 -2.49
N ARG A 57 -11.23 -3.45 -1.60
CA ARG A 57 -9.98 -4.20 -1.85
C ARG A 57 -10.24 -5.38 -2.79
N PRO A 58 -9.27 -5.72 -3.65
CA PRO A 58 -9.38 -6.90 -4.50
C PRO A 58 -9.50 -8.16 -3.65
N THR A 59 -10.39 -9.06 -4.07
CA THR A 59 -10.50 -10.41 -3.53
C THR A 59 -9.78 -11.38 -4.45
N ILE A 60 -9.28 -12.46 -3.87
CA ILE A 60 -8.74 -13.58 -4.64
C ILE A 60 -9.91 -14.53 -4.85
N ASP A 61 -10.35 -14.66 -6.10
CA ASP A 61 -11.29 -15.71 -6.47
C ASP A 61 -10.63 -17.08 -6.26
N LYS A 62 -11.41 -18.07 -5.81
CA LYS A 62 -10.87 -19.36 -5.37
C LYS A 62 -10.52 -20.30 -6.52
#